data_AF-A0A554LJK7-F1
#
_entry.id   AF-A0A554LJK7-F1
#
_cell.length_a   1.000
_cell.length_b   1.000
_cell.length_c   1.000
_cell.angle_alpha   90.00
_cell.angle_beta   90.00
_cell.angle_gamma   90.00
#
_symmetry.space_group_name_H-M   'P 1'
#
loop_
_entity.id
_entity.type
_entity.pdbx_description
1 polymer ?
#
loop_
_entity_poly.entity_id
_entity_poly.type
_entity_poly.pdbx_seq_one_letter_code
_entity_poly.pdbx_strand_id
1 'polypeptide(L)'
;MKEEFNMIFEIDTTQNIQLKLIDNNKIIKHFESSLKTEKLLELIDKFGFKKFYPKITKITVNEGPGGYTSTRIGVIAANIINTFLLKNNKIYTAIYKNP
;
A
#
# COMPACT_ATOMS: atom_id res chain seq x y z
N MET A 1 23.18 13.28 -14.55
CA MET A 1 21.88 13.46 -13.87
C MET A 1 21.52 12.15 -13.20
N LYS A 2 21.35 12.11 -11.86
CA LYS A 2 20.77 10.93 -11.20
C LYS A 2 19.26 10.99 -11.49
N GLU A 3 18.70 9.94 -12.08
CA GLU A 3 17.24 9.80 -12.13
C GLU A 3 16.72 9.85 -10.69
N GLU A 4 15.89 10.85 -10.38
CA GLU A 4 15.16 10.84 -9.12
C GLU A 4 14.15 9.70 -9.20
N PHE A 5 14.42 8.62 -8.46
CA PHE A 5 13.45 7.55 -8.30
C PHE A 5 12.16 8.14 -7.73
N ASN A 6 11.03 7.90 -8.38
CA ASN A 6 9.73 8.38 -7.91
C ASN A 6 8.67 7.29 -8.05
N MET A 7 8.91 6.15 -7.40
CA MET A 7 7.91 5.09 -7.35
C MET A 7 6.98 5.27 -6.16
N ILE A 8 5.69 5.09 -6.40
CA ILE A 8 4.64 5.09 -5.39
C ILE A 8 4.13 3.66 -5.23
N PHE A 9 4.08 3.17 -3.99
CA PHE A 9 3.41 1.92 -3.67
C PHE A 9 2.04 2.20 -3.07
N GLU A 10 0.99 1.75 -3.75
CA GLU A 10 -0.40 1.93 -3.34
C GLU A 10 -0.95 0.62 -2.75
N ILE A 11 -1.63 0.74 -1.61
CA ILE A 11 -2.33 -0.36 -0.94
C ILE A 11 -3.83 -0.01 -0.88
N ASP A 12 -4.68 -0.90 -1.39
CA ASP A 12 -6.13 -0.84 -1.17
C ASP A 12 -6.60 -2.15 -0.56
N THR A 13 -7.30 -2.07 0.57
CA THR A 13 -7.92 -3.21 1.26
C THR A 13 -9.38 -2.92 1.60
N THR A 14 -10.00 -1.91 0.99
CA THR A 14 -11.39 -1.53 1.26
C THR A 14 -12.37 -2.60 0.76
N GLN A 15 -12.00 -3.34 -0.28
CA GLN A 15 -12.71 -4.50 -0.82
C GLN A 15 -11.75 -5.69 -0.97
N ASN A 16 -11.41 -6.08 -2.20
CA ASN A 16 -10.30 -6.98 -2.49
C ASN A 16 -8.97 -6.30 -2.17
N ILE A 17 -7.93 -7.09 -1.90
CA ILE A 17 -6.57 -6.57 -1.72
C ILE A 17 -6.05 -6.17 -3.09
N GLN A 18 -5.79 -4.88 -3.29
CA GLN A 18 -5.11 -4.36 -4.48
C GLN A 18 -3.77 -3.74 -4.07
N LEU A 19 -2.72 -4.10 -4.81
CA LEU A 19 -1.38 -3.56 -4.66
C LEU A 19 -0.94 -3.00 -6.01
N LYS A 20 -0.51 -1.74 -6.03
CA LYS A 20 0.01 -1.11 -7.26
C LYS A 20 1.38 -0.51 -7.02
N LEU A 21 2.22 -0.59 -8.04
CA LEU A 21 3.45 0.17 -8.15
C LEU A 21 3.27 1.16 -9.30
N ILE A 22 3.41 2.43 -8.99
CA ILE A 22 3.22 3.54 -9.92
C ILE A 22 4.58 4.21 -10.11
N ASP A 23 5.02 4.38 -11.34
CA ASP A 23 6.24 5.09 -11.71
C ASP A 23 5.89 6.16 -12.74
N ASN A 24 6.23 7.42 -12.46
CA ASN A 24 5.91 8.56 -13.31
C ASN A 24 4.43 8.59 -13.77
N ASN A 25 3.51 8.43 -12.81
CA ASN A 25 2.05 8.38 -13.01
C ASN A 25 1.54 7.21 -13.86
N LYS A 26 2.36 6.20 -14.15
CA LYS A 26 1.95 4.97 -14.85
C LYS A 26 1.99 3.79 -13.90
N ILE A 27 0.94 2.98 -13.89
CA ILE A 27 0.93 1.71 -13.15
C ILE A 27 1.87 0.75 -13.88
N ILE A 28 3.01 0.43 -13.26
CA ILE A 28 4.00 -0.51 -13.81
C ILE A 28 3.83 -1.93 -13.26
N LYS A 29 3.10 -2.07 -12.15
CA LYS A 29 2.71 -3.37 -11.62
C LYS A 29 1.40 -3.27 -10.86
N HIS A 30 0.52 -4.24 -11.08
CA HIS A 30 -0.75 -4.37 -10.39
C HIS A 30 -0.94 -5.82 -9.95
N PHE A 31 -1.49 -6.00 -8.75
CA PHE A 31 -1.91 -7.28 -8.22
C PHE A 31 -3.23 -7.10 -7.49
N GLU A 32 -4.17 -8.00 -7.76
CA GLU A 32 -5.45 -8.06 -7.07
C GLU A 32 -5.68 -9.47 -6.51
N SER A 33 -6.26 -9.57 -5.33
CA SER A 33 -6.57 -10.83 -4.66
C SER A 33 -7.84 -10.72 -3.85
N SER A 34 -8.71 -11.73 -3.98
CA SER A 34 -9.90 -11.93 -3.14
C SER A 34 -9.60 -12.67 -1.83
N LEU A 35 -8.33 -12.97 -1.54
CA LEU A 35 -7.94 -13.57 -0.28
C LEU A 35 -8.22 -12.62 0.89
N LYS A 36 -8.42 -13.19 2.09
CA LYS A 36 -8.63 -12.43 3.32
C LYS A 36 -7.49 -11.44 3.57
N THR A 37 -7.82 -10.25 4.09
CA THR A 37 -6.86 -9.16 4.37
C THR A 37 -5.74 -9.56 5.34
N GLU A 38 -5.96 -10.59 6.16
CA GLU A 38 -4.94 -11.21 7.02
C GLU A 38 -3.71 -11.70 6.23
N LYS A 39 -3.87 -12.00 4.94
CA LYS A 39 -2.80 -12.42 4.03
C LYS A 39 -2.01 -11.25 3.42
N LEU A 40 -2.31 -10.00 3.76
CA LEU A 40 -1.72 -8.82 3.13
C LEU A 40 -0.17 -8.85 3.08
N LEU A 41 0.50 -9.19 4.17
CA LEU A 41 1.98 -9.22 4.21
C LEU A 41 2.56 -10.29 3.26
N GLU A 42 1.97 -11.48 3.23
CA GLU A 42 2.34 -12.55 2.30
C GLU A 42 2.17 -12.10 0.85
N LEU A 43 1.09 -11.36 0.58
CA LEU A 43 0.80 -10.82 -0.75
C LEU A 43 1.71 -9.66 -1.14
N ILE A 44 2.14 -8.81 -0.21
CA ILE A 44 3.18 -7.78 -0.43
C ILE A 44 4.51 -8.44 -0.80
N ASP A 45 4.88 -9.53 -0.13
CA ASP A 45 6.07 -10.30 -0.46
C ASP A 45 5.95 -10.99 -1.83
N LYS A 46 4.80 -11.62 -2.13
CA LYS A 46 4.50 -12.21 -3.45
C LYS A 46 4.47 -11.17 -4.57
N PHE A 47 3.99 -9.95 -4.27
CA PHE A 47 4.06 -8.80 -5.15
C PHE A 47 5.52 -8.40 -5.46
N GLY A 48 6.48 -8.84 -4.65
CA GLY A 48 7.90 -8.56 -4.85
C GLY A 48 8.28 -7.16 -4.41
N PHE A 49 7.58 -6.59 -3.42
CA PHE A 49 7.83 -5.25 -2.87
C PHE A 49 9.33 -5.01 -2.58
N LYS A 50 10.02 -5.97 -1.99
CA LYS A 50 11.46 -5.90 -1.65
C LYS A 50 12.36 -5.54 -2.84
N LYS A 51 12.00 -5.95 -4.06
CA LYS A 51 12.78 -5.64 -5.28
C LYS A 51 12.67 -4.16 -5.68
N PHE A 52 11.53 -3.54 -5.38
CA PHE A 52 11.22 -2.16 -5.77
C PHE A 52 11.45 -1.17 -4.62
N TYR A 53 11.46 -1.66 -3.38
CA TYR A 53 11.64 -0.86 -2.16
C TYR A 53 12.72 0.23 -2.26
N PRO A 54 13.94 -0.03 -2.78
CA PRO A 54 14.98 1.01 -2.89
C PRO A 54 14.61 2.22 -3.78
N LYS A 55 13.57 2.09 -4.62
CA LYS A 55 13.09 3.13 -5.55
C LYS A 55 11.75 3.75 -5.12
N ILE A 56 11.11 3.20 -4.08
CA ILE A 56 9.83 3.70 -3.58
C ILE A 56 10.09 4.93 -2.71
N THR A 57 9.50 6.06 -3.10
CA THR A 57 9.60 7.33 -2.37
C THR A 57 8.34 7.66 -1.60
N LYS A 58 7.23 7.00 -1.91
CA LYS A 58 5.92 7.28 -1.31
C LYS A 58 5.08 6.02 -1.18
N ILE A 59 4.38 5.91 -0.06
CA ILE A 59 3.26 4.97 0.11
C ILE A 59 1.96 5.75 0.05
N THR A 60 0.97 5.22 -0.66
CA THR A 60 -0.42 5.67 -0.57
C THR A 60 -1.29 4.50 -0.12
N VAL A 61 -2.37 4.81 0.57
CA VAL A 61 -3.36 3.83 0.99
C VAL A 61 -4.75 4.38 0.76
N ASN A 62 -5.66 3.54 0.29
CA ASN A 62 -7.08 3.89 0.29
C ASN A 62 -7.60 3.84 1.73
N GLU A 63 -7.84 5.01 2.30
CA GLU A 63 -8.28 5.16 3.70
C GLU A 63 -9.74 4.75 3.90
N GLY A 64 -10.53 4.55 2.84
CA GLY A 64 -11.94 4.17 2.91
C GLY A 64 -12.87 5.16 2.19
N PRO A 65 -14.20 4.99 2.34
CA PRO A 65 -14.88 4.08 3.28
C PRO A 65 -14.79 2.61 2.88
N GLY A 66 -14.48 1.74 3.84
CA GLY A 66 -14.45 0.28 3.64
C GLY A 66 -14.83 -0.51 4.90
N GLY A 67 -14.71 -1.83 4.84
CA GLY A 67 -14.95 -2.70 5.99
C GLY A 67 -14.01 -2.38 7.16
N TYR A 68 -14.51 -2.46 8.40
CA TYR A 68 -13.76 -2.09 9.60
C TYR A 68 -12.38 -2.77 9.67
N THR A 69 -12.37 -4.11 9.60
CA THR A 69 -11.16 -4.91 9.68
C THR A 69 -10.23 -4.69 8.48
N SER A 70 -10.78 -4.74 7.27
CA SER A 70 -9.99 -4.73 6.05
C SER A 70 -9.29 -3.38 5.85
N THR A 71 -10.02 -2.27 6.00
CA THR A 71 -9.48 -0.91 5.89
C THR A 71 -8.44 -0.63 6.97
N ARG A 72 -8.70 -1.05 8.21
CA ARG A 72 -7.76 -0.88 9.32
C ARG A 72 -6.44 -1.60 9.08
N ILE A 73 -6.46 -2.83 8.55
CA ILE A 73 -5.24 -3.58 8.24
C ILE A 73 -4.42 -2.88 7.15
N GLY A 74 -5.05 -2.40 6.07
CA GLY A 74 -4.35 -1.68 4.99
C GLY A 74 -3.68 -0.40 5.51
N VAL A 75 -4.41 0.40 6.28
CA VAL A 75 -3.89 1.64 6.90
C VAL A 75 -2.72 1.36 7.85
N ILE A 76 -2.82 0.33 8.70
CA ILE A 76 -1.73 -0.07 9.60
C ILE A 76 -0.49 -0.48 8.80
N ALA A 77 -0.65 -1.31 7.75
CA ALA A 77 0.46 -1.72 6.91
C ALA A 77 1.15 -0.52 6.24
N ALA A 78 0.36 0.42 5.70
CA ALA A 78 0.89 1.64 5.11
C ALA A 78 1.65 2.50 6.13
N ASN A 79 1.11 2.67 7.34
CA ASN A 79 1.77 3.42 8.42
C ASN A 79 3.10 2.79 8.85
N ILE A 80 3.14 1.46 8.97
CA ILE A 80 4.38 0.73 9.30
C ILE A 80 5.43 0.95 8.21
N ILE A 81 5.07 0.76 6.94
CA ILE A 81 6.01 0.94 5.82
C ILE A 81 6.47 2.41 5.77
N ASN A 82 5.56 3.37 5.89
CA ASN A 82 5.88 4.78 5.81
C ASN A 82 6.83 5.22 6.94
N THR A 83 6.56 4.79 8.17
CA THR A 83 7.34 5.16 9.36
C THR A 83 8.69 4.44 9.39
N PHE A 84 8.70 3.12 9.25
CA PHE A 84 9.90 2.32 9.49
C PHE A 84 10.79 2.16 8.27
N LEU A 85 10.21 2.14 7.07
CA LEU A 85 10.96 1.89 5.83
C LEU A 85 11.27 3.20 5.12
N LEU A 86 10.30 4.11 4.98
CA LEU A 86 10.53 5.39 4.30
C LEU A 86 11.00 6.52 5.23
N LYS A 87 11.05 6.31 6.55
CA LYS A 87 11.35 7.34 7.57
C LYS A 87 10.47 8.59 7.40
N ASN A 88 9.23 8.38 6.97
CA ASN A 88 8.24 9.43 6.75
C ASN A 88 7.14 9.33 7.82
N ASN A 89 6.94 10.41 8.57
CA ASN A 89 6.04 10.45 9.72
C ASN A 89 4.58 10.75 9.35
N LYS A 90 4.20 10.73 8.06
CA LYS A 90 2.80 10.83 7.68
C LYS A 90 2.03 9.60 8.18
N ILE A 91 0.95 9.85 8.91
CA ILE A 91 0.05 8.84 9.47
C ILE A 91 -1.28 8.91 8.75
N TYR A 92 -1.76 7.75 8.30
CA TYR A 92 -3.07 7.53 7.68
C TYR A 92 -4.09 7.07 8.73
N THR A 93 -5.36 7.43 8.53
CA THR A 93 -6.48 7.08 9.44
C THR A 93 -7.58 6.38 8.66
N ALA A 94 -7.99 5.20 9.12
CA ALA A 94 -9.04 4.45 8.45
C ALA A 94 -10.42 5.13 8.59
N ILE A 95 -11.14 5.19 7.48
CA ILE A 95 -12.52 5.65 7.33
C ILE A 95 -13.38 4.42 7.11
N TYR A 96 -14.33 4.20 8.00
CA TYR A 96 -15.18 3.01 7.95
C TYR A 96 -16.49 3.32 7.25
N LYS A 97 -17.03 2.33 6.53
CA LYS A 97 -18.40 2.40 6.07
C LYS A 97 -19.32 2.33 7.29
N ASN A 98 -20.18 3.34 7.48
CA ASN A 98 -21.21 3.28 8.50
C ASN A 98 -22.12 2.06 8.23
N PRO A 99 -22.49 1.29 9.27
CA PRO A 99 -23.40 0.16 9.14
C PRO A 99 -24.77 0.58 8.59
#